data_AF-X1MR01-F1
#
_entry.id   AF-X1MR01-F1
#
_cell.length_a   1.000
_cell.length_b   1.000
_cell.length_c   1.000
_cell.angle_alpha   90.00
_cell.angle_beta   90.00
_cell.angle_gamma   90.00
#
_symmetry.space_group_name_H-M   'P 1'
#
loop_
_entity.id
_entity.type
_entity.pdbx_description
1 polymer ?
#
loop_
_entity_poly.entity_id
_entity_poly.type
_entity_poly.pdbx_seq_one_letter_code
_entity_poly.pdbx_strand_id
1 'polypeptide(L)'
;WSPANGGSVDYLNSCDTNNYFSVPNNVYGYQAANEGDAYCAFCTFMKYPQNPGAAFNYREYPQVRLPDTLSHDQTYCLTFYVSLADSSAWATNNIGVYFSKDSIFGLNSKVLPYTPQINVTTIISDTSDWTEVSGEFTATGGEKYLIFGNFFADNLTAKDSTGVNPVTFNEQYFALYYIDNISLCLCTDTLPTNNSGLQQQGIKVYPNPATNTLTIEFNAPISNGVVLFYDVLGKLQKETSLDATKRTVVDISDLRQGLYFL
;
A
#
# COMPACT_ATOMS: atom_id res chain seq x y z
N TRP A 1 -11.40 5.11 -4.44
CA TRP A 1 -11.66 3.75 -4.91
C TRP A 1 -12.60 3.78 -6.09
N SER A 2 -12.34 2.99 -7.11
CA SER A 2 -13.28 2.67 -8.19
C SER A 2 -13.14 1.20 -8.56
N PRO A 3 -14.12 0.57 -9.22
CA PRO A 3 -13.95 -0.78 -9.75
C PRO A 3 -13.12 -0.76 -11.04
N ALA A 4 -12.21 -1.71 -11.21
CA ALA A 4 -11.45 -1.91 -12.46
C ALA A 4 -12.13 -2.87 -13.44
N ASN A 5 -13.26 -3.46 -13.07
CA ASN A 5 -14.10 -4.25 -13.94
C ASN A 5 -15.60 -4.00 -13.66
N GLY A 6 -16.49 -4.80 -14.24
CA GLY A 6 -17.94 -4.66 -14.07
C GLY A 6 -18.49 -5.25 -12.76
N GLY A 7 -17.63 -5.64 -11.83
CA GLY A 7 -18.02 -6.08 -10.48
C GLY A 7 -18.27 -4.92 -9.53
N SER A 8 -18.96 -5.19 -8.42
CA SER A 8 -19.37 -4.20 -7.42
C SER A 8 -18.37 -4.15 -6.28
N VAL A 9 -17.35 -3.30 -6.43
CA VAL A 9 -16.45 -3.00 -5.32
C VAL A 9 -17.18 -2.10 -4.31
N ASP A 10 -17.23 -2.52 -3.05
CA ASP A 10 -17.97 -1.80 -2.00
C ASP A 10 -17.03 -0.99 -1.11
N TYR A 11 -17.42 0.25 -0.81
CA TYR A 11 -16.75 1.10 0.17
C TYR A 11 -17.63 1.19 1.41
N LEU A 12 -17.10 0.78 2.56
CA LEU A 12 -17.81 0.73 3.84
C LEU A 12 -17.24 1.79 4.77
N ASN A 13 -18.11 2.49 5.51
CA ASN A 13 -17.71 3.60 6.37
C ASN A 13 -18.60 3.69 7.62
N SER A 14 -18.02 4.07 8.75
CA SER A 14 -18.72 4.24 10.03
C SER A 14 -19.84 5.30 10.00
N CYS A 15 -19.86 6.17 8.99
CA CYS A 15 -20.93 7.15 8.79
C CYS A 15 -22.21 6.59 8.16
N ASP A 16 -22.25 5.35 7.67
CA ASP A 16 -23.49 4.73 7.20
C ASP A 16 -24.44 4.44 8.38
N THR A 17 -25.61 5.10 8.36
CA THR A 17 -26.66 4.96 9.38
C THR A 17 -27.62 3.80 9.10
N ASN A 18 -27.57 3.20 7.90
CA ASN A 18 -28.49 2.11 7.53
C ASN A 18 -27.94 0.72 7.83
N ASN A 19 -26.70 0.63 8.36
CA ASN A 19 -25.99 -0.60 8.71
C ASN A 19 -25.77 -1.58 7.55
N TYR A 20 -25.98 -1.16 6.30
CA TYR A 20 -25.73 -2.03 5.15
C TYR A 20 -24.23 -2.05 4.82
N PHE A 21 -23.60 -0.87 4.85
CA PHE A 21 -22.19 -0.65 4.53
C PHE A 21 -21.50 0.10 5.68
N SER A 22 -21.95 -0.15 6.92
CA SER A 22 -21.41 0.50 8.11
C SER A 22 -20.18 -0.24 8.65
N VAL A 23 -19.33 0.49 9.36
CA VAL A 23 -18.19 -0.07 10.08
C VAL A 23 -18.47 0.07 11.58
N PRO A 24 -18.36 -1.00 12.39
CA PRO A 24 -17.82 -2.32 12.03
C PRO A 24 -18.83 -3.35 11.54
N ASN A 25 -20.15 -3.10 11.68
CA ASN A 25 -21.19 -4.07 11.34
C ASN A 25 -21.80 -3.74 9.98
N ASN A 26 -21.73 -4.69 9.03
CA ASN A 26 -22.32 -4.56 7.71
C ASN A 26 -22.97 -5.87 7.24
N VAL A 27 -23.51 -5.88 6.03
CA VAL A 27 -24.17 -7.07 5.46
C VAL A 27 -23.26 -8.28 5.26
N TYR A 28 -21.94 -8.07 5.20
CA TYR A 28 -20.97 -9.13 4.98
C TYR A 28 -20.38 -9.70 6.27
N GLY A 29 -20.51 -9.00 7.40
CA GLY A 29 -20.02 -9.45 8.70
C GLY A 29 -19.64 -8.30 9.64
N TYR A 30 -18.85 -8.64 10.65
CA TYR A 30 -18.24 -7.71 11.59
C TYR A 30 -16.74 -7.55 11.30
N GLN A 31 -16.27 -6.33 11.11
CA GLN A 31 -14.83 -6.03 11.10
C GLN A 31 -14.63 -4.57 11.53
N ALA A 32 -13.84 -4.33 12.58
CA ALA A 32 -13.38 -2.97 12.87
C ALA A 32 -12.33 -2.56 11.83
N ALA A 33 -12.35 -1.28 11.41
CA ALA A 33 -11.32 -0.75 10.51
C ALA A 33 -9.93 -0.94 11.12
N ASN A 34 -8.96 -1.30 10.28
CA ASN A 34 -7.57 -1.41 10.68
C ASN A 34 -7.00 -0.01 10.95
N GLU A 35 -7.34 0.95 10.09
CA GLU A 35 -6.99 2.35 10.22
C GLU A 35 -8.19 3.24 9.85
N GLY A 36 -8.37 4.34 10.59
CA GLY A 36 -9.44 5.29 10.30
C GLY A 36 -10.85 4.72 10.51
N ASP A 37 -11.77 5.09 9.63
CA ASP A 37 -13.23 4.91 9.79
C ASP A 37 -13.88 4.05 8.69
N ALA A 38 -13.08 3.49 7.77
CA ALA A 38 -13.57 2.89 6.54
C ALA A 38 -12.62 1.85 5.96
N TYR A 39 -13.17 0.94 5.16
CA TYR A 39 -12.41 -0.01 4.36
C TYR A 39 -13.17 -0.36 3.08
N CYS A 40 -12.51 -1.09 2.18
CA CYS A 40 -13.11 -1.53 0.92
C CYS A 40 -13.35 -3.06 0.95
N ALA A 41 -14.40 -3.55 0.30
CA ALA A 41 -14.68 -4.96 0.13
C ALA A 41 -14.65 -5.38 -1.34
N PHE A 42 -14.17 -6.60 -1.60
CA PHE A 42 -14.10 -7.16 -2.94
C PHE A 42 -14.10 -8.69 -2.94
N CYS A 43 -14.70 -9.26 -3.97
CA CYS A 43 -14.84 -10.70 -4.19
C CYS A 43 -13.70 -11.29 -5.02
N THR A 44 -12.99 -12.27 -4.47
CA THR A 44 -11.90 -13.00 -5.15
C THR A 44 -12.37 -14.30 -5.81
N PHE A 45 -13.56 -14.77 -5.47
CA PHE A 45 -14.17 -15.98 -6.03
C PHE A 45 -15.66 -16.01 -5.74
N MET A 46 -16.48 -16.44 -6.70
CA MET A 46 -17.90 -16.69 -6.49
C MET A 46 -18.37 -17.91 -7.29
N LYS A 47 -19.31 -18.65 -6.70
CA LYS A 47 -20.02 -19.76 -7.33
C LYS A 47 -21.50 -19.72 -6.99
N TYR A 48 -22.35 -20.13 -7.93
CA TYR A 48 -23.76 -20.41 -7.67
C TYR A 48 -23.99 -21.91 -7.45
N PRO A 49 -24.78 -22.31 -6.43
CA PRO A 49 -25.07 -23.71 -6.13
C PRO A 49 -25.91 -24.35 -7.23
N GLN A 50 -26.75 -23.56 -7.89
CA GLN A 50 -27.63 -24.01 -8.98
C GLN A 50 -26.86 -24.40 -10.25
N ASN A 51 -25.57 -24.07 -10.34
CA ASN A 51 -24.73 -24.48 -11.47
C ASN A 51 -23.31 -24.86 -10.99
N PRO A 52 -23.17 -26.02 -10.34
CA PRO A 52 -21.96 -26.37 -9.62
C PRO A 52 -20.76 -26.72 -10.52
N GLY A 53 -21.00 -26.95 -11.83
CA GLY A 53 -19.97 -27.30 -12.81
C GLY A 53 -19.46 -26.12 -13.64
N ALA A 54 -20.06 -24.93 -13.54
CA ALA A 54 -19.62 -23.77 -14.31
C ALA A 54 -18.47 -23.04 -13.62
N ALA A 55 -17.41 -22.75 -14.38
CA ALA A 55 -16.41 -21.77 -13.99
C ALA A 55 -16.99 -20.37 -14.19
N PHE A 56 -17.38 -19.72 -13.10
CA PHE A 56 -17.93 -18.37 -13.15
C PHE A 56 -16.85 -17.34 -13.34
N ASN A 57 -15.65 -17.57 -12.80
CA ASN A 57 -14.53 -16.63 -12.86
C ASN A 57 -14.93 -15.22 -12.41
N TYR A 58 -15.90 -15.12 -11.48
CA TYR A 58 -16.34 -13.83 -10.95
C TYR A 58 -15.24 -13.23 -10.08
N ARG A 59 -14.87 -11.98 -10.33
CA ARG A 59 -13.84 -11.24 -9.62
C ARG A 59 -14.25 -9.79 -9.50
N GLU A 60 -13.84 -9.15 -8.42
CA GLU A 60 -13.89 -7.72 -8.23
C GLU A 60 -12.48 -7.18 -8.04
N TYR A 61 -12.28 -5.97 -8.55
CA TYR A 61 -10.96 -5.34 -8.57
C TYR A 61 -11.04 -3.90 -8.09
N PRO A 62 -10.92 -3.65 -6.78
CA PRO A 62 -10.79 -2.30 -6.27
C PRO A 62 -9.50 -1.68 -6.83
N GLN A 63 -9.63 -0.49 -7.42
CA GLN A 63 -8.50 0.30 -7.89
C GLN A 63 -8.44 1.67 -7.22
N VAL A 64 -7.22 2.18 -7.08
CA VAL A 64 -6.92 3.50 -6.53
C VAL A 64 -5.80 4.16 -7.32
N ARG A 65 -5.93 5.48 -7.52
CA ARG A 65 -4.88 6.29 -8.14
C ARG A 65 -3.83 6.63 -7.09
N LEU A 66 -2.57 6.41 -7.43
CA LEU A 66 -1.42 6.82 -6.64
C LEU A 66 -1.32 8.35 -6.60
N PRO A 67 -0.86 8.94 -5.48
CA PRO A 67 -0.62 10.37 -5.40
C PRO A 67 0.46 10.81 -6.39
N ASP A 68 1.50 9.98 -6.54
CA ASP A 68 2.64 10.21 -7.43
C ASP A 68 2.83 9.06 -8.42
N THR A 69 3.43 9.38 -9.55
CA THR A 69 3.79 8.38 -10.57
C THR A 69 5.06 7.65 -10.15
N LEU A 70 5.06 6.32 -10.27
CA LEU A 70 6.20 5.52 -9.88
C LEU A 70 7.35 5.65 -10.88
N SER A 71 8.57 5.65 -10.34
CA SER A 71 9.79 5.91 -11.09
C SER A 71 10.41 4.61 -11.60
N HIS A 72 10.92 4.64 -12.83
CA HIS A 72 11.61 3.52 -13.46
C HIS A 72 12.78 3.01 -12.60
N ASP A 73 12.95 1.69 -12.53
CA ASP A 73 14.00 0.99 -11.77
C ASP A 73 14.03 1.28 -10.26
N GLN A 74 12.95 1.81 -9.70
CA GLN A 74 12.81 1.92 -8.24
C GLN A 74 12.08 0.71 -7.69
N THR A 75 12.57 0.18 -6.56
CA THR A 75 11.89 -0.91 -5.85
C THR A 75 11.02 -0.32 -4.75
N TYR A 76 9.74 -0.68 -4.78
CA TYR A 76 8.74 -0.21 -3.85
C TYR A 76 8.23 -1.35 -2.98
N CYS A 77 8.00 -1.03 -1.71
CA CYS A 77 7.50 -1.92 -0.69
C CYS A 77 6.04 -1.56 -0.44
N LEU A 78 5.16 -2.50 -0.76
CA LEU A 78 3.73 -2.38 -0.51
C LEU A 78 3.39 -3.19 0.75
N THR A 79 2.61 -2.59 1.64
CA THR A 79 1.94 -3.28 2.75
C THR A 79 0.46 -2.94 2.73
N PHE A 80 -0.40 -3.91 2.99
CA PHE A 80 -1.83 -3.73 3.15
C PHE A 80 -2.40 -4.84 4.03
N TYR A 81 -3.60 -4.64 4.54
CA TYR A 81 -4.23 -5.60 5.42
C TYR A 81 -5.51 -6.13 4.78
N VAL A 82 -5.74 -7.43 4.91
CA VAL A 82 -6.98 -8.07 4.48
C VAL A 82 -7.62 -8.89 5.59
N SER A 83 -8.95 -8.95 5.59
CA SER A 83 -9.73 -9.82 6.46
C SER A 83 -10.83 -10.48 5.64
N LEU A 84 -11.05 -11.79 5.83
CA LEU A 84 -12.13 -12.51 5.18
C LEU A 84 -13.45 -12.16 5.86
N ALA A 85 -14.45 -11.74 5.10
CA ALA A 85 -15.75 -11.41 5.68
C ALA A 85 -16.46 -12.65 6.24
N ASP A 86 -17.13 -12.52 7.39
CA ASP A 86 -17.85 -13.61 8.08
C ASP A 86 -18.85 -14.37 7.20
N SER A 87 -19.46 -13.69 6.23
CA SER A 87 -20.42 -14.29 5.30
C SER A 87 -19.78 -15.12 4.18
N SER A 88 -18.45 -15.13 4.07
CA SER A 88 -17.73 -15.85 3.01
C SER A 88 -17.79 -17.35 3.24
N ALA A 89 -18.28 -18.08 2.25
CA ALA A 89 -18.32 -19.55 2.26
C ALA A 89 -16.98 -20.20 1.88
N TRP A 90 -16.09 -19.40 1.29
CA TRP A 90 -14.76 -19.81 0.85
C TRP A 90 -13.71 -18.80 1.31
N ALA A 91 -12.54 -19.31 1.68
CA ALA A 91 -11.29 -18.57 1.69
C ALA A 91 -10.50 -18.92 0.42
N THR A 92 -9.75 -18.00 -0.14
CA THR A 92 -8.96 -18.20 -1.37
C THR A 92 -7.52 -17.76 -1.21
N ASN A 93 -6.64 -18.34 -2.02
CA ASN A 93 -5.35 -17.74 -2.30
C ASN A 93 -5.43 -16.76 -3.49
N ASN A 94 -4.28 -16.26 -3.91
CA ASN A 94 -4.06 -15.38 -5.05
C ASN A 94 -4.73 -14.01 -4.91
N ILE A 95 -4.72 -13.43 -3.72
CA ILE A 95 -4.88 -11.98 -3.58
C ILE A 95 -3.62 -11.35 -4.16
N GLY A 96 -3.78 -10.65 -5.27
CA GLY A 96 -2.70 -10.04 -6.02
C GLY A 96 -2.88 -8.55 -6.20
N VAL A 97 -1.77 -7.89 -6.56
CA VAL A 97 -1.71 -6.46 -6.82
C VAL A 97 -1.09 -6.23 -8.19
N TYR A 98 -1.83 -5.51 -9.03
CA TYR A 98 -1.38 -5.07 -10.34
C TYR A 98 -1.14 -3.55 -10.34
N PHE A 99 0.04 -3.13 -10.80
CA PHE A 99 0.39 -1.73 -10.96
C PHE A 99 0.26 -1.34 -12.44
N SER A 100 -0.55 -0.32 -12.73
CA SER A 100 -0.84 0.11 -14.11
C SER A 100 -0.53 1.58 -14.36
N LYS A 101 -0.26 1.92 -15.63
CA LYS A 101 0.02 3.30 -16.07
C LYS A 101 -1.21 4.20 -16.13
N ASP A 102 -2.36 3.59 -16.39
CA ASP A 102 -3.66 4.25 -16.51
C ASP A 102 -4.74 3.43 -15.79
N SER A 103 -5.88 4.06 -15.52
CA SER A 103 -7.03 3.38 -14.92
C SER A 103 -7.53 2.27 -15.84
N ILE A 104 -7.94 1.15 -15.25
CA ILE A 104 -8.49 0.01 -16.00
C ILE A 104 -10.01 0.00 -15.88
N PHE A 105 -10.71 -0.40 -16.94
CA PHE A 105 -12.14 -0.70 -16.86
C PHE A 105 -12.51 -1.88 -17.77
N GLY A 106 -12.72 -3.05 -17.17
CA GLY A 106 -13.31 -4.21 -17.83
C GLY A 106 -14.84 -4.14 -17.81
N LEU A 107 -15.51 -4.49 -18.92
CA LEU A 107 -16.98 -4.38 -19.02
C LEU A 107 -17.75 -5.44 -18.22
N ASN A 108 -17.10 -6.52 -17.80
CA ASN A 108 -17.73 -7.63 -17.09
C ASN A 108 -17.05 -7.87 -15.74
N SER A 109 -17.67 -8.66 -14.88
CA SER A 109 -17.13 -9.04 -13.56
C SER A 109 -16.20 -10.27 -13.62
N LYS A 110 -15.49 -10.49 -14.74
CA LYS A 110 -14.59 -11.64 -14.90
C LYS A 110 -13.15 -11.30 -14.57
N VAL A 111 -12.32 -12.35 -14.52
CA VAL A 111 -10.86 -12.26 -14.37
C VAL A 111 -10.28 -11.28 -15.39
N LEU A 112 -9.53 -10.29 -14.90
CA LEU A 112 -8.77 -9.39 -15.75
C LEU A 112 -7.47 -10.07 -16.24
N PRO A 113 -7.10 -9.94 -17.53
CA PRO A 113 -5.97 -10.66 -18.12
C PRO A 113 -4.63 -9.97 -17.83
N TYR A 114 -4.34 -9.67 -16.56
CA TYR A 114 -3.09 -9.07 -16.11
C TYR A 114 -2.34 -10.03 -15.20
N THR A 115 -1.01 -10.01 -15.25
CA THR A 115 -0.17 -10.72 -14.29
C THR A 115 0.13 -9.76 -13.14
N PRO A 116 -0.28 -10.07 -11.90
CA PRO A 116 0.00 -9.22 -10.76
C PRO A 116 1.50 -9.24 -10.42
N GLN A 117 2.05 -8.08 -10.04
CA GLN A 117 3.43 -7.96 -9.60
C GLN A 117 3.65 -8.54 -8.19
N ILE A 118 2.62 -8.47 -7.34
CA ILE A 118 2.62 -9.07 -6.00
C ILE A 118 1.47 -10.08 -5.96
N ASN A 119 1.70 -11.30 -5.48
CA ASN A 119 0.66 -12.33 -5.39
C ASN A 119 0.84 -13.19 -4.13
N VAL A 120 -0.19 -13.24 -3.29
CA VAL A 120 -0.23 -14.11 -2.11
C VAL A 120 -0.67 -15.51 -2.51
N THR A 121 0.25 -16.47 -2.55
CA THR A 121 -0.06 -17.84 -3.00
C THR A 121 -0.67 -18.73 -1.93
N THR A 122 -0.65 -18.30 -0.66
CA THR A 122 -1.31 -18.97 0.46
C THR A 122 -2.75 -18.52 0.61
N ILE A 123 -3.59 -19.41 1.15
CA ILE A 123 -4.98 -19.07 1.48
C ILE A 123 -4.98 -18.19 2.74
N ILE A 124 -5.72 -17.07 2.70
CA ILE A 124 -5.99 -16.22 3.87
C ILE A 124 -7.42 -16.50 4.31
N SER A 125 -7.61 -16.98 5.54
CA SER A 125 -8.92 -17.40 6.05
C SER A 125 -9.31 -16.77 7.39
N ASP A 126 -8.52 -15.82 7.90
CA ASP A 126 -8.84 -15.11 9.14
C ASP A 126 -10.03 -14.17 8.91
N THR A 127 -11.03 -14.26 9.80
CA THR A 127 -12.23 -13.41 9.81
C THR A 127 -12.29 -12.52 11.05
N SER A 128 -11.42 -12.75 12.04
CA SER A 128 -11.44 -12.06 13.32
C SER A 128 -10.43 -10.92 13.37
N ASP A 129 -9.24 -11.16 12.80
CA ASP A 129 -8.14 -10.20 12.77
C ASP A 129 -7.69 -9.90 11.33
N TRP A 130 -7.08 -8.72 11.18
CA TRP A 130 -6.48 -8.30 9.92
C TRP A 130 -5.19 -9.06 9.66
N THR A 131 -5.11 -9.74 8.51
CA THR A 131 -3.88 -10.36 8.03
C THR A 131 -3.07 -9.35 7.23
N GLU A 132 -1.84 -9.10 7.68
CA GLU A 132 -0.88 -8.28 6.93
C GLU A 132 -0.42 -9.00 5.67
N VAL A 133 -0.42 -8.27 4.56
CA VAL A 133 0.16 -8.68 3.29
C VAL A 133 1.20 -7.67 2.89
N SER A 134 2.40 -8.14 2.58
CA SER A 134 3.49 -7.32 2.08
C SER A 134 4.13 -7.92 0.84
N GLY A 135 4.72 -7.06 0.03
CA GLY A 135 5.46 -7.47 -1.16
C GLY A 135 6.29 -6.33 -1.74
N GLU A 136 7.35 -6.71 -2.42
CA GLU A 136 8.22 -5.78 -3.13
C GLU A 136 7.98 -5.89 -4.63
N PHE A 137 8.10 -4.76 -5.34
CA PHE A 137 8.15 -4.80 -6.79
C PHE A 137 9.07 -3.70 -7.34
N THR A 138 9.77 -4.02 -8.43
CA THR A 138 10.56 -3.03 -9.17
C THR A 138 9.69 -2.41 -10.27
N ALA A 139 9.53 -1.10 -10.23
CA ALA A 139 8.68 -0.37 -11.17
C ALA A 139 9.33 -0.24 -12.55
N THR A 140 8.50 -0.40 -13.58
CA THR A 140 8.86 -0.14 -14.97
C THR A 140 8.74 1.34 -15.34
N GLY A 141 8.24 2.16 -14.42
CA GLY A 141 8.07 3.58 -14.57
C GLY A 141 6.76 3.96 -15.26
N GLY A 142 6.11 4.99 -14.73
CA GLY A 142 4.86 5.52 -15.26
C GLY A 142 3.60 4.92 -14.66
N GLU A 143 3.71 3.96 -13.72
CA GLU A 143 2.59 3.42 -12.99
C GLU A 143 1.92 4.51 -12.12
N LYS A 144 0.59 4.59 -12.19
CA LYS A 144 -0.24 5.59 -11.52
C LYS A 144 -1.41 4.98 -10.75
N TYR A 145 -1.63 3.68 -10.85
CA TYR A 145 -2.76 3.01 -10.21
C TYR A 145 -2.33 1.69 -9.58
N LEU A 146 -2.98 1.38 -8.46
CA LEU A 146 -2.96 0.07 -7.81
C LEU A 146 -4.31 -0.60 -8.04
N ILE A 147 -4.27 -1.88 -8.40
CA ILE A 147 -5.46 -2.71 -8.60
C ILE A 147 -5.27 -3.98 -7.78
N PHE A 148 -6.16 -4.21 -6.81
CA PHE A 148 -6.15 -5.41 -5.98
C PHE A 148 -7.19 -6.40 -6.49
N GLY A 149 -6.97 -7.70 -6.32
CA GLY A 149 -7.94 -8.73 -6.69
C GLY A 149 -7.30 -10.07 -6.96
N ASN A 150 -8.06 -11.03 -7.49
CA ASN A 150 -7.53 -12.32 -7.92
C ASN A 150 -7.52 -12.41 -9.44
N PHE A 151 -6.32 -12.51 -10.02
CA PHE A 151 -6.07 -12.48 -11.47
C PHE A 151 -6.05 -13.87 -12.13
N PHE A 152 -6.43 -14.91 -11.37
CA PHE A 152 -6.39 -16.30 -11.82
C PHE A 152 -7.80 -16.84 -11.99
N ALA A 153 -7.96 -17.73 -12.97
CA ALA A 153 -9.21 -18.46 -13.17
C ALA A 153 -9.55 -19.37 -11.98
N ASP A 154 -10.82 -19.78 -11.88
CA ASP A 154 -11.34 -20.59 -10.77
C ASP A 154 -10.60 -21.93 -10.59
N ASN A 155 -10.11 -22.52 -11.69
CA ASN A 155 -9.33 -23.77 -11.68
C ASN A 155 -7.86 -23.56 -11.28
N LEU A 156 -7.38 -22.31 -11.25
CA LEU A 156 -6.05 -21.91 -10.80
C LEU A 156 -6.08 -21.21 -9.43
N THR A 157 -7.26 -21.16 -8.79
CA THR A 157 -7.46 -20.58 -7.45
C THR A 157 -7.70 -21.70 -6.45
N ALA A 158 -6.77 -21.86 -5.50
CA ALA A 158 -6.94 -22.72 -4.34
C ALA A 158 -7.93 -22.06 -3.37
N LYS A 159 -8.75 -22.90 -2.74
CA LYS A 159 -9.82 -22.45 -1.85
C LYS A 159 -10.14 -23.47 -0.77
N ASP A 160 -10.45 -22.97 0.41
CA ASP A 160 -10.88 -23.75 1.57
C ASP A 160 -12.28 -23.33 1.99
N SER A 161 -13.11 -24.30 2.37
CA SER A 161 -14.45 -23.99 2.88
C SER A 161 -14.35 -23.46 4.30
N THR A 162 -15.10 -22.40 4.59
CA THR A 162 -15.23 -21.84 5.94
C THR A 162 -16.32 -22.54 6.76
N GLY A 163 -17.12 -23.41 6.13
CA GLY A 163 -18.32 -24.01 6.72
C GLY A 163 -19.53 -23.07 6.75
N VAL A 164 -19.39 -21.82 6.31
CA VAL A 164 -20.50 -20.87 6.21
C VAL A 164 -21.41 -21.27 5.04
N ASN A 165 -22.70 -21.37 5.33
CA ASN A 165 -23.72 -21.62 4.31
C ASN A 165 -24.37 -20.27 3.95
N PRO A 166 -24.27 -19.79 2.69
CA PRO A 166 -24.84 -18.52 2.29
C PRO A 166 -26.36 -18.63 2.28
N VAL A 167 -26.98 -18.27 3.40
CA VAL A 167 -28.44 -18.06 3.48
C VAL A 167 -28.79 -16.68 2.92
N THR A 168 -27.82 -15.76 2.93
CA THR A 168 -27.93 -14.40 2.37
C THR A 168 -27.41 -14.35 0.93
N PHE A 169 -27.80 -13.33 0.16
CA PHE A 169 -27.34 -13.07 -1.22
C PHE A 169 -27.68 -14.14 -2.28
N ASN A 170 -28.93 -14.62 -2.33
CA ASN A 170 -29.40 -15.58 -3.34
C ASN A 170 -28.54 -16.86 -3.41
N GLU A 171 -28.09 -17.35 -2.25
CA GLU A 171 -27.27 -18.56 -2.10
C GLU A 171 -25.91 -18.48 -2.83
N GLN A 172 -25.36 -17.28 -3.03
CA GLN A 172 -24.04 -17.12 -3.64
C GLN A 172 -22.94 -17.55 -2.67
N TYR A 173 -22.11 -18.50 -3.10
CA TYR A 173 -20.94 -18.94 -2.35
C TYR A 173 -19.75 -18.11 -2.81
N PHE A 174 -19.33 -17.12 -2.02
CA PHE A 174 -18.22 -16.24 -2.35
C PHE A 174 -17.07 -16.33 -1.35
N ALA A 175 -15.92 -15.82 -1.79
CA ALA A 175 -14.81 -15.39 -0.95
C ALA A 175 -14.71 -13.87 -1.09
N LEU A 176 -15.14 -13.14 -0.05
CA LEU A 176 -15.17 -11.69 -0.01
C LEU A 176 -14.22 -11.21 1.07
N TYR A 177 -13.33 -10.31 0.70
CA TYR A 177 -12.30 -9.77 1.58
C TYR A 177 -12.52 -8.29 1.77
N TYR A 178 -12.33 -7.84 3.01
CA TYR A 178 -12.06 -6.44 3.31
C TYR A 178 -10.58 -6.15 3.05
N ILE A 179 -10.27 -4.93 2.61
CA ILE A 179 -8.92 -4.39 2.48
C ILE A 179 -8.83 -3.00 3.09
N ASP A 180 -7.77 -2.77 3.86
CA ASP A 180 -7.53 -1.52 4.58
C ASP A 180 -6.02 -1.25 4.78
N ASN A 181 -5.70 -0.05 5.27
CA ASN A 181 -4.36 0.41 5.68
C ASN A 181 -3.27 0.07 4.65
N ILE A 182 -3.34 0.75 3.49
CA ILE A 182 -2.47 0.51 2.35
C ILE A 182 -1.33 1.52 2.38
N SER A 183 -0.11 1.01 2.45
CA SER A 183 1.12 1.79 2.42
C SER A 183 2.00 1.37 1.24
N LEU A 184 2.49 2.34 0.48
CA LEU A 184 3.46 2.13 -0.59
C LEU A 184 4.61 3.12 -0.42
N CYS A 185 5.82 2.61 -0.21
CA CYS A 185 7.03 3.41 -0.06
C CYS A 185 8.18 2.85 -0.90
N LEU A 186 9.27 3.60 -1.05
CA LEU A 186 10.51 3.02 -1.58
C LEU A 186 11.05 2.01 -0.57
N CYS A 187 11.47 0.83 -1.03
CA CYS A 187 12.08 -0.18 -0.15
C CYS A 187 13.44 0.26 0.41
N THR A 188 14.06 1.30 -0.17
CA THR A 188 15.30 1.85 0.34
C THR A 188 15.02 2.76 1.54
N ASP A 189 15.72 2.53 2.65
CA ASP A 189 15.73 3.40 3.85
C ASP A 189 16.19 4.83 3.58
N THR A 190 16.66 5.12 2.36
CA THR A 190 16.95 6.46 1.91
C THR A 190 15.66 7.12 1.46
N LEU A 191 15.04 7.91 2.36
CA LEU A 191 14.10 8.95 1.95
C LEU A 191 14.72 9.70 0.76
N PRO A 192 13.95 10.02 -0.29
CA PRO A 192 14.47 10.84 -1.37
C PRO A 192 14.97 12.14 -0.74
N THR A 193 16.29 12.31 -0.73
CA THR A 193 16.97 13.49 -0.21
C THR A 193 16.71 14.60 -1.20
N ASN A 194 15.51 15.16 -1.19
CA ASN A 194 15.14 16.27 -2.04
C ASN A 194 15.85 17.52 -1.51
N ASN A 195 17.16 17.58 -1.74
CA ASN A 195 18.01 18.71 -1.43
C ASN A 195 17.79 19.85 -2.45
N SER A 196 16.73 19.84 -3.26
CA SER A 196 16.52 20.85 -4.31
C SER A 196 16.49 22.27 -3.73
N GLY A 197 15.92 22.46 -2.54
CA GLY A 197 15.98 23.73 -1.81
C GLY A 197 17.40 24.16 -1.47
N LEU A 198 18.21 23.25 -0.92
CA LEU A 198 19.62 23.50 -0.58
C LEU A 198 20.49 23.70 -1.83
N GLN A 199 20.28 22.91 -2.88
CA GLN A 199 20.99 23.02 -4.14
C GLN A 199 20.69 24.33 -4.87
N GLN A 200 19.45 24.83 -4.81
CA GLN A 200 19.12 26.17 -5.30
C GLN A 200 19.86 27.27 -4.54
N GLN A 201 20.15 27.05 -3.25
CA GLN A 201 20.97 27.93 -2.43
C GLN A 201 22.48 27.67 -2.57
N GLY A 202 22.88 26.74 -3.43
CA GLY A 202 24.29 26.41 -3.64
C GLY A 202 24.92 25.62 -2.49
N ILE A 203 24.11 24.95 -1.67
CA ILE A 203 24.54 24.11 -0.56
C ILE A 203 24.41 22.64 -0.96
N LYS A 204 25.46 21.85 -0.73
CA LYS A 204 25.46 20.39 -0.91
C LYS A 204 25.83 19.71 0.39
N VAL A 205 25.12 18.64 0.73
CA VAL A 205 25.30 17.88 1.97
C VAL A 205 25.51 16.41 1.61
N TYR A 206 26.68 15.83 1.96
CA TYR A 206 27.03 14.46 1.59
C TYR A 206 28.08 13.81 2.53
N PRO A 207 28.10 12.47 2.67
CA PRO A 207 27.09 11.55 2.16
C PRO A 207 25.75 11.74 2.90
N ASN A 208 24.64 11.45 2.25
CA ASN A 208 23.33 11.38 2.90
C ASN A 208 22.65 10.11 2.37
N PRO A 209 22.53 9.04 3.17
CA PRO A 209 22.85 8.96 4.62
C PRO A 209 24.34 9.05 4.96
N ALA A 210 24.66 9.48 6.18
CA ALA A 210 26.01 9.54 6.75
C ALA A 210 26.15 8.68 8.01
N THR A 211 27.36 8.19 8.29
CA THR A 211 27.66 7.36 9.47
C THR A 211 28.34 8.16 10.57
N ASN A 212 29.53 8.68 10.32
CA ASN A 212 30.33 9.40 11.33
C ASN A 212 30.60 10.86 10.96
N THR A 213 30.57 11.19 9.67
CA THR A 213 30.89 12.52 9.19
C THR A 213 29.97 12.96 8.09
N LEU A 214 29.72 14.25 8.03
CA LEU A 214 28.92 14.92 7.01
C LEU A 214 29.71 16.07 6.42
N THR A 215 29.81 16.13 5.09
CA THR A 215 30.40 17.25 4.36
C THR A 215 29.31 18.21 3.94
N ILE A 216 29.51 19.50 4.24
CA ILE A 216 28.66 20.58 3.77
C ILE A 216 29.52 21.46 2.86
N GLU A 217 29.13 21.57 1.59
CA GLU A 217 29.79 22.39 0.57
C GLU A 217 28.88 23.57 0.20
N PHE A 218 29.46 24.74 -0.02
CA PHE A 218 28.76 25.99 -0.30
C PHE A 218 29.46 26.78 -1.41
N ASN A 219 28.69 27.59 -2.13
CA ASN A 219 29.17 28.36 -3.29
C ASN A 219 29.92 29.65 -2.92
N ALA A 220 29.87 30.08 -1.67
CA ALA A 220 30.56 31.28 -1.18
C ALA A 220 31.15 31.05 0.22
N PRO A 221 32.22 31.75 0.61
CA PRO A 221 32.78 31.68 1.95
C PRO A 221 31.75 32.06 3.01
N ILE A 222 31.72 31.30 4.11
CA ILE A 222 30.89 31.58 5.28
C ILE A 222 31.82 31.85 6.46
N SER A 223 31.61 32.99 7.13
CA SER A 223 32.27 33.35 8.38
C SER A 223 31.22 33.55 9.47
N ASN A 224 31.48 33.02 10.66
CA ASN A 224 30.54 33.03 11.80
C ASN A 224 29.18 32.37 11.48
N GLY A 225 29.16 31.37 10.61
CA GLY A 225 27.96 30.57 10.36
C GLY A 225 27.72 29.55 11.48
N VAL A 226 26.54 28.95 11.49
CA VAL A 226 26.18 27.86 12.39
C VAL A 226 25.39 26.82 11.61
N VAL A 227 25.65 25.54 11.89
CA VAL A 227 24.88 24.40 11.42
C VAL A 227 24.14 23.82 12.62
N LEU A 228 22.82 23.69 12.49
CA LEU A 228 21.93 23.19 13.53
C LEU A 228 21.35 21.86 13.08
N PHE A 229 21.35 20.85 13.94
CA PHE A 229 20.78 19.54 13.66
C PHE A 229 19.55 19.33 14.53
N TYR A 230 18.38 19.28 13.91
CA TYR A 230 17.10 19.01 14.58
C TYR A 230 16.64 17.59 14.32
N ASP A 231 16.09 16.92 15.33
CA ASP A 231 15.40 15.64 15.13
C ASP A 231 13.99 15.84 14.52
N VAL A 232 13.30 14.73 14.24
CA VAL A 232 11.95 14.72 13.65
C VAL A 232 10.87 15.36 14.51
N LEU A 233 11.15 15.62 15.80
CA LEU A 233 10.26 16.33 16.71
C LEU A 233 10.61 17.84 16.79
N GLY A 234 11.59 18.30 16.01
CA GLY A 234 12.05 19.69 16.01
C GLY A 234 12.95 20.03 17.20
N LYS A 235 13.48 19.04 17.94
CA LYS A 235 14.40 19.30 19.05
C LYS A 235 15.83 19.39 18.54
N LEU A 236 16.55 20.42 18.98
CA LEU A 236 17.97 20.61 18.66
C LEU A 236 18.82 19.50 19.32
N GLN A 237 19.61 18.80 18.51
CA GLN A 237 20.47 17.69 18.93
C GLN A 237 21.95 18.05 18.86
N LYS A 238 22.36 18.87 17.89
CA LYS A 238 23.75 19.33 17.74
C LYS A 238 23.82 20.71 17.10
N GLU A 239 24.83 21.46 17.50
CA GLU A 239 25.20 22.76 16.93
C GLU A 239 26.68 22.72 16.55
N THR A 240 27.05 23.29 15.41
CA THR A 240 28.45 23.38 14.97
C THR A 240 28.71 24.72 14.29
N SER A 241 29.71 25.44 14.78
CA SER A 241 30.16 26.68 14.16
C SER A 241 30.78 26.42 12.79
N LEU A 242 30.51 27.31 11.84
CA LEU A 242 30.98 27.23 10.47
C LEU A 242 31.82 28.46 10.14
N ASP A 243 33.13 28.24 9.94
CA ASP A 243 34.04 29.21 9.34
C ASP A 243 34.86 28.51 8.27
N ALA A 244 34.46 28.68 7.00
CA ALA A 244 34.98 27.90 5.90
C ALA A 244 34.77 28.60 4.55
N THR A 245 35.70 28.37 3.64
CA THR A 245 35.71 29.05 2.32
C THR A 245 34.84 28.35 1.27
N LYS A 246 34.78 27.01 1.30
CA LYS A 246 34.06 26.23 0.27
C LYS A 246 33.37 24.98 0.81
N ARG A 247 33.93 24.35 1.85
CA ARG A 247 33.32 23.19 2.50
C ARG A 247 33.76 23.07 3.95
N THR A 248 32.94 22.42 4.76
CA THR A 248 33.30 21.91 6.08
C THR A 248 33.01 20.42 6.19
N VAL A 249 33.69 19.74 7.12
CA VAL A 249 33.37 18.38 7.53
C VAL A 249 32.92 18.44 8.99
N VAL A 250 31.69 18.00 9.24
CA VAL A 250 31.09 17.94 10.56
C VAL A 250 31.16 16.50 11.06
N ASP A 251 31.71 16.31 12.26
CA ASP A 251 31.62 15.04 12.98
C ASP A 251 30.21 14.88 13.55
N ILE A 252 29.55 13.79 13.22
CA ILE A 252 28.18 13.45 13.64
C ILE A 252 28.14 12.12 14.40
N SER A 253 29.29 11.58 14.80
CA SER A 253 29.37 10.29 15.50
C SER A 253 28.69 10.28 16.89
N ASP A 254 28.42 11.45 17.44
CA ASP A 254 27.67 11.68 18.67
C ASP A 254 26.14 11.72 18.47
N LEU A 255 25.67 11.87 17.22
CA LEU A 255 24.25 11.81 16.91
C LEU A 255 23.75 10.36 16.97
N ARG A 256 22.57 10.16 17.56
CA ARG A 256 21.90 8.85 17.52
C ARG A 256 21.46 8.55 16.09
N GLN A 257 21.42 7.29 15.70
CA GLN A 257 20.85 6.88 14.42
C GLN A 257 19.42 7.41 14.26
N GLY A 258 19.15 8.14 13.17
CA GLY A 258 17.86 8.76 12.92
C GLY A 258 17.89 9.77 11.77
N LEU A 259 16.74 10.41 11.52
CA LEU A 259 16.59 11.48 10.54
C LEU A 259 16.82 12.84 11.20
N TYR A 260 17.58 13.71 10.53
CA TYR A 260 17.90 15.06 11.00
C TYR A 260 17.62 16.11 9.92
N PHE A 261 17.14 17.27 10.36
CA PHE A 261 16.99 18.47 9.55
C PHE A 261 18.14 19.44 9.83
N LEU A 262 18.72 20.00 8.76
CA LEU A 262 19.81 21.00 8.78
C LEU A 262 19.29 22.36 8.31
#